data_AF-A0A3N9NM66-F1
#
_entry.id   AF-A0A3N9NM66-F1
#
_cell.length_a   1.000
_cell.length_b   1.000
_cell.length_c   1.000
_cell.angle_alpha   90.00
_cell.angle_beta   90.00
_cell.angle_gamma   90.00
#
_symmetry.space_group_name_H-M   'P 1'
#
loop_
_entity.id
_entity.type
_entity.pdbx_description
1 polymer ?
#
loop_
_entity_poly.entity_id
_entity_poly.type
_entity_poly.pdbx_seq_one_letter_code
_entity_poly.pdbx_strand_id
1 'polypeptide(L)'
;MVKFNLYNSKEMGKIILRRISNCIVVSLWIILYAQPLWAEKPKIHIVYPQENQVVHARDSTFIYGFVTSGSNLSINDYPVDVYVNGAFLAYLPILPGEFVFHCFSVLGGDTTMVERKVQIPYPLRPFPDDSLGFDTSYVYPRVSSILKPGDLFEVSVKGTPGCQAFFDIEGLAWSIPMTEQLSSYTVNVEDLIFSTLTVNATQMSGVYTGVYQIQLWDVVQEAQVRFHLVDHHADTVSIEAEGKLTVDHSPVPTIAVLTEETTVARPGPEQAYTWFLPEGVQVWITGKKGDWWRIHLGEGQEAWIPDGSFRLLPRGTPVPEAVVSVIRTRQLEDRVRIIIPLDVRVPFHIQQRIEPSSLVITLYGVWSDTDWIPQDISNPLIRDIRWTQMSNRVYTVEMTFNEAQQWGYDARYNGNTLEIDIKRKPDIAGWPGSPFKDIVICLDPGHRPDLGAVGPTGLAERDVNMGVALHLQEMLESKGAIVVMTREGSQGIDLRARSKLADVVNADILVSIHFNSVPDGTNPWKNNGSSTYYYHPMSRQLATLIHEEVLRELKLPDMGVYYADLALCRTTQMVAVLTEEAFMIIPQQEMLLVQPDYQKRCAKAILKGLENFLKENR
;
A
#
# COMPACT_ATOMS: atom_id res chain seq x y z
N MET A 1 9.34 35.04 56.35
CA MET A 1 10.71 34.55 56.07
C MET A 1 10.98 34.86 54.59
N VAL A 2 11.53 36.01 54.15
CA VAL A 2 12.91 36.57 54.33
C VAL A 2 13.95 35.58 53.77
N LYS A 3 14.63 35.74 52.61
CA LYS A 3 15.47 36.82 51.99
C LYS A 3 15.41 36.69 50.44
N PHE A 4 15.43 37.69 49.54
CA PHE A 4 16.26 38.88 49.23
C PHE A 4 17.66 38.64 48.61
N ASN A 5 17.83 39.07 47.34
CA ASN A 5 18.94 39.81 46.70
C ASN A 5 18.63 39.87 45.17
N LEU A 6 18.31 40.96 44.46
CA LEU A 6 18.88 42.31 44.28
C LEU A 6 20.35 42.35 43.83
N TYR A 7 20.56 42.66 42.54
CA TYR A 7 21.70 43.45 42.08
C TYR A 7 21.23 44.56 41.16
N ASN A 8 21.89 45.71 41.35
CA ASN A 8 21.38 47.06 41.17
C ASN A 8 21.92 47.69 39.88
N SER A 9 21.16 48.61 39.32
CA SER A 9 21.57 49.56 38.29
C SER A 9 22.24 50.79 38.91
N LYS A 10 23.13 51.42 38.13
CA LYS A 10 23.56 52.84 38.10
C LYS A 10 25.08 53.01 38.10
N GLU A 11 25.57 53.67 37.06
CA GLU A 11 26.44 54.85 37.18
C GLU A 11 26.43 55.60 35.83
N MET A 12 26.36 56.92 35.94
CA MET A 12 26.08 57.91 34.91
C MET A 12 27.04 59.08 35.18
N GLY A 13 27.81 59.57 34.20
CA GLY A 13 28.56 60.81 34.44
C GLY A 13 29.61 61.26 33.41
N LYS A 14 29.16 62.13 32.48
CA LYS A 14 29.79 63.42 32.00
C LYS A 14 31.20 63.37 31.37
N ILE A 15 31.44 64.04 30.23
CA ILE A 15 31.84 65.48 30.14
C ILE A 15 31.63 66.03 28.71
N ILE A 16 31.44 67.35 28.64
CA ILE A 16 30.89 68.21 27.57
C ILE A 16 31.98 69.19 27.03
N LEU A 17 31.77 69.74 25.80
CA LEU A 17 32.36 70.96 25.15
C LEU A 17 33.79 70.83 24.57
N ARG A 18 34.11 71.24 23.32
CA ARG A 18 33.94 72.57 22.71
C ARG A 18 34.07 72.52 21.17
N ARG A 19 33.71 73.64 20.55
CA ARG A 19 33.26 73.88 19.16
C ARG A 19 34.31 74.73 18.38
N ILE A 20 34.30 74.65 17.04
CA ILE A 20 34.52 75.73 16.02
C ILE A 20 35.62 75.50 14.94
N SER A 21 35.15 75.63 13.68
CA SER A 21 35.81 76.02 12.42
C SER A 21 36.72 75.07 11.65
N ASN A 22 36.25 74.59 10.49
CA ASN A 22 36.58 75.21 9.21
C ASN A 22 35.74 74.66 8.06
N CYS A 23 35.17 75.57 7.27
CA CYS A 23 34.55 75.30 5.98
C CYS A 23 35.62 74.83 4.99
N ILE A 24 35.46 73.64 4.41
CA ILE A 24 36.08 73.26 3.15
C ILE A 24 34.98 72.68 2.28
N VAL A 25 34.80 73.32 1.12
CA VAL A 25 33.95 72.87 0.02
C VAL A 25 34.47 71.51 -0.45
N VAL A 26 33.68 70.45 -0.25
CA VAL A 26 33.91 69.15 -0.89
C VAL A 26 32.75 68.91 -1.85
N SER A 27 33.07 69.01 -3.13
CA SER A 27 32.23 68.62 -4.26
C SER A 27 31.86 67.13 -4.09
N LEU A 28 30.58 66.83 -3.87
CA LEU A 28 30.07 65.46 -3.91
C LEU A 28 30.08 64.98 -5.37
N TRP A 29 31.05 64.14 -5.72
CA TRP A 29 30.90 63.19 -6.82
C TRP A 29 30.01 62.06 -6.32
N ILE A 30 28.75 62.05 -6.76
CA ILE A 30 27.90 60.86 -6.67
C ILE A 30 28.41 59.89 -7.73
N ILE A 31 29.31 58.99 -7.34
CA ILE A 31 29.60 57.80 -8.12
C ILE A 31 28.42 56.85 -7.88
N LEU A 32 27.50 56.79 -8.84
CA LEU A 32 26.58 55.66 -8.97
C LEU A 32 27.46 54.42 -9.22
N TYR A 33 27.69 53.62 -8.18
CA TYR A 33 28.05 52.22 -8.37
C TYR A 33 26.79 51.50 -8.88
N ALA A 34 26.57 51.55 -10.19
CA ALA A 34 25.82 50.50 -10.84
C ALA A 34 26.67 49.23 -10.74
N GLN A 35 26.43 48.43 -9.71
CA GLN A 35 26.83 47.02 -9.74
C GLN A 35 26.19 46.45 -11.01
N PRO A 36 26.96 45.89 -11.97
CA PRO A 36 26.33 45.12 -13.02
C PRO A 36 25.53 44.01 -12.33
N LEU A 37 24.21 43.96 -12.56
CA LEU A 37 23.44 42.75 -12.35
C LEU A 37 24.07 41.72 -13.28
N TRP A 38 24.98 40.90 -12.78
CA TRP A 38 25.39 39.71 -13.50
C TRP A 38 24.14 38.86 -13.56
N ALA A 39 23.55 38.75 -14.75
CA ALA A 39 22.41 37.87 -14.97
C ALA A 39 22.83 36.47 -14.50
N GLU A 40 22.13 35.94 -13.50
CA GLU A 40 22.41 34.61 -13.01
C GLU A 40 22.03 33.65 -14.13
N LYS A 41 23.00 32.84 -14.61
CA LYS A 41 22.73 31.85 -15.66
C LYS A 41 21.52 31.00 -15.25
N PRO A 42 20.60 30.70 -16.17
CA PRO A 42 19.43 29.90 -15.84
C PRO A 42 19.88 28.56 -15.26
N LYS A 43 19.40 28.19 -14.08
CA LYS A 43 19.67 26.88 -13.46
C LYS A 43 18.56 25.93 -13.87
N ILE A 44 18.90 24.66 -14.04
CA ILE A 44 17.94 23.57 -14.25
C ILE A 44 18.21 22.53 -13.17
N HIS A 45 17.19 22.15 -12.43
CA HIS A 45 17.22 21.05 -11.49
C HIS A 45 16.10 20.08 -11.82
N ILE A 46 16.47 18.80 -12.00
CA ILE A 46 15.53 17.73 -12.34
C ILE A 46 15.33 16.92 -11.06
N VAL A 47 14.10 16.93 -10.54
CA VAL A 47 13.69 16.20 -9.34
C VAL A 47 13.33 14.75 -9.71
N TYR A 48 12.66 14.56 -10.84
CA TYR A 48 12.30 13.25 -11.37
C TYR A 48 12.39 13.22 -12.89
N PRO A 49 12.87 12.14 -13.51
CA PRO A 49 13.44 10.93 -12.89
C PRO A 49 14.86 11.16 -12.33
N GLN A 50 15.33 10.27 -11.45
CA GLN A 50 16.71 10.27 -10.96
C GLN A 50 17.69 9.84 -12.06
N GLU A 51 18.96 10.26 -11.95
CA GLU A 51 20.01 9.91 -12.93
C GLU A 51 20.22 8.39 -12.97
N ASN A 52 20.20 7.80 -14.17
CA ASN A 52 20.25 6.37 -14.45
C ASN A 52 19.11 5.53 -13.86
N GLN A 53 18.00 6.16 -13.44
CA GLN A 53 16.82 5.44 -12.97
C GLN A 53 16.22 4.58 -14.09
N VAL A 54 15.73 3.39 -13.73
CA VAL A 54 14.86 2.60 -14.61
C VAL A 54 13.45 3.18 -14.53
N VAL A 55 12.92 3.65 -15.66
CA VAL A 55 11.57 4.23 -15.75
C VAL A 55 10.66 3.21 -16.41
N HIS A 56 9.67 2.72 -15.68
CA HIS A 56 8.79 1.63 -16.10
C HIS A 56 7.62 2.13 -16.95
N ALA A 57 7.94 2.83 -18.04
CA ALA A 57 6.98 3.40 -18.98
C ALA A 57 7.11 2.78 -20.37
N ARG A 58 6.06 2.83 -21.19
CA ARG A 58 6.02 2.19 -22.52
C ARG A 58 6.32 3.15 -23.67
N ASP A 59 5.55 4.22 -23.78
CA ASP A 59 5.55 5.14 -24.92
C ASP A 59 5.80 6.59 -24.52
N SER A 60 5.40 6.98 -23.31
CA SER A 60 5.62 8.31 -22.76
C SER A 60 5.84 8.23 -21.25
N THR A 61 6.52 9.22 -20.68
CA THR A 61 6.66 9.37 -19.23
C THR A 61 6.74 10.85 -18.86
N PHE A 62 6.71 11.16 -17.57
CA PHE A 62 6.88 12.53 -17.10
C PHE A 62 8.30 12.83 -16.59
N ILE A 63 8.67 14.09 -16.72
CA ILE A 63 9.88 14.70 -16.17
C ILE A 63 9.48 16.02 -15.51
N TYR A 64 9.96 16.27 -14.29
CA TYR A 64 9.65 17.49 -13.55
C TYR A 64 10.81 17.96 -12.68
N GLY A 65 10.74 19.23 -12.33
CA GLY A 65 11.72 19.89 -11.48
C GLY A 65 11.51 21.40 -11.51
N PHE A 66 12.60 22.15 -11.34
CA PHE A 66 12.53 23.60 -11.38
C PHE A 66 13.67 24.21 -12.17
N VAL A 67 13.40 25.38 -12.74
CA VAL A 67 14.38 26.26 -13.39
C VAL A 67 14.41 27.62 -12.70
N THR A 68 15.36 28.48 -13.07
CA THR A 68 15.32 29.88 -12.66
C THR A 68 13.98 30.51 -13.10
N SER A 69 13.29 31.19 -12.18
CA SER A 69 11.99 31.82 -12.50
C SER A 69 12.11 32.81 -13.66
N GLY A 70 11.14 32.77 -14.57
CA GLY A 70 11.11 33.59 -15.79
C GLY A 70 11.90 33.00 -16.97
N SER A 71 12.53 31.85 -16.80
CA SER A 71 13.17 31.12 -17.90
C SER A 71 12.16 30.47 -18.83
N ASN A 72 12.49 30.40 -20.12
CA ASN A 72 11.87 29.46 -21.05
C ASN A 72 12.58 28.10 -20.93
N LEU A 73 11.86 27.00 -21.12
CA LEU A 73 12.40 25.64 -21.07
C LEU A 73 11.92 24.83 -22.29
N SER A 74 12.82 24.05 -22.89
CA SER A 74 12.47 22.95 -23.77
C SER A 74 13.16 21.66 -23.32
N ILE A 75 12.54 20.52 -23.60
CA ILE A 75 13.10 19.19 -23.31
C ILE A 75 12.95 18.35 -24.57
N ASN A 76 14.06 17.87 -25.13
CA ASN A 76 14.09 17.15 -26.42
C ASN A 76 13.31 17.90 -27.52
N ASP A 77 13.55 19.21 -27.64
CA ASP A 77 12.87 20.14 -28.55
C ASP A 77 11.37 20.39 -28.31
N TYR A 78 10.75 19.75 -27.32
CA TYR A 78 9.40 20.07 -26.89
C TYR A 78 9.41 21.29 -25.96
N PRO A 79 8.64 22.36 -26.24
CA PRO A 79 8.49 23.46 -25.30
C PRO A 79 7.77 22.99 -24.03
N VAL A 80 8.23 23.45 -22.88
CA VAL A 80 7.68 23.09 -21.56
C VAL A 80 7.28 24.35 -20.80
N ASP A 81 6.06 24.33 -20.26
CA ASP A 81 5.55 25.42 -19.45
C ASP A 81 6.33 25.53 -18.12
N VAL A 82 6.80 26.75 -17.84
CA VAL A 82 7.50 27.10 -16.60
C VAL A 82 6.59 28.01 -15.78
N TYR A 83 6.32 27.60 -14.54
CA TYR A 83 5.46 28.34 -13.63
C TYR A 83 6.21 29.51 -12.97
N VAL A 84 5.47 30.41 -12.32
CA VAL A 84 6.04 31.64 -11.72
C VAL A 84 7.12 31.35 -10.68
N ASN A 85 7.04 30.22 -9.98
CA ASN A 85 8.05 29.77 -9.03
C ASN A 85 9.22 29.01 -9.68
N GLY A 86 9.25 28.90 -11.01
CA GLY A 86 10.25 28.15 -11.77
C GLY A 86 9.96 26.66 -11.91
N ALA A 87 8.92 26.13 -11.26
CA ALA A 87 8.54 24.72 -11.40
C ALA A 87 8.14 24.39 -12.84
N PHE A 88 8.36 23.15 -13.26
CA PHE A 88 7.88 22.61 -14.53
C PHE A 88 7.50 21.14 -14.38
N LEU A 89 6.60 20.69 -15.25
CA LEU A 89 6.23 19.28 -15.44
C LEU A 89 5.97 19.09 -16.94
N ALA A 90 6.58 18.05 -17.52
CA ALA A 90 6.33 17.66 -18.90
C ALA A 90 5.97 16.18 -18.95
N TYR A 91 5.09 15.80 -19.87
CA TYR A 91 4.79 14.40 -20.20
C TYR A 91 5.14 14.18 -21.66
N LEU A 92 6.20 13.41 -21.92
CA LEU A 92 6.92 13.38 -23.19
C LEU A 92 7.06 11.96 -23.72
N PRO A 93 7.10 11.76 -25.05
CA PRO A 93 7.37 10.47 -25.64
C PRO A 93 8.80 10.00 -25.32
N ILE A 94 8.95 8.69 -25.15
CA ILE A 94 10.23 8.03 -24.85
C ILE A 94 10.46 6.84 -25.79
N LEU A 95 11.71 6.39 -25.89
CA LEU A 95 12.09 5.20 -26.62
C LEU A 95 12.75 4.19 -25.67
N PRO A 96 12.56 2.87 -25.88
CA PRO A 96 13.18 1.83 -25.07
C PRO A 96 14.71 1.81 -25.24
N GLY A 97 15.42 1.40 -24.18
CA GLY A 97 16.87 1.43 -24.08
C GLY A 97 17.38 2.60 -23.22
N GLU A 98 18.64 2.98 -23.42
CA GLU A 98 19.19 4.20 -22.82
C GLU A 98 18.54 5.42 -23.49
N PHE A 99 17.85 6.24 -22.70
CA PHE A 99 17.17 7.43 -23.16
C PHE A 99 17.68 8.67 -22.40
N VAL A 100 17.83 9.78 -23.12
CA VAL A 100 18.36 11.04 -22.55
C VAL A 100 17.33 12.15 -22.73
N PHE A 101 17.00 12.82 -21.62
CA PHE A 101 16.30 14.10 -21.66
C PHE A 101 17.31 15.24 -21.74
N HIS A 102 17.33 15.94 -22.87
CA HIS A 102 18.11 17.16 -23.08
C HIS A 102 17.26 18.36 -22.68
N CYS A 103 17.47 18.87 -21.48
CA CYS A 103 16.75 20.02 -20.92
C CYS A 103 17.50 21.30 -21.23
N PHE A 104 16.89 22.21 -21.99
CA PHE A 104 17.48 23.47 -22.45
C PHE A 104 16.69 24.66 -21.93
N SER A 105 17.33 25.51 -21.12
CA SER A 105 16.71 26.68 -20.51
C SER A 105 17.34 27.98 -20.99
N VAL A 106 16.50 29.00 -21.22
CA VAL A 106 16.91 30.33 -21.71
C VAL A 106 16.36 31.42 -20.80
N LEU A 107 17.20 32.35 -20.35
CA LEU A 107 16.80 33.54 -19.57
C LEU A 107 17.59 34.75 -20.01
N GLY A 108 16.93 35.81 -20.50
CA GLY A 108 17.60 37.07 -20.84
C GLY A 108 18.70 36.96 -21.91
N GLY A 109 18.71 35.89 -22.71
CA GLY A 109 19.75 35.60 -23.70
C GLY A 109 20.83 34.61 -23.23
N ASP A 110 20.92 34.35 -21.92
CA ASP A 110 21.77 33.30 -21.37
C ASP A 110 21.09 31.93 -21.48
N THR A 111 21.89 30.88 -21.67
CA THR A 111 21.41 29.52 -21.86
C THR A 111 22.07 28.54 -20.90
N THR A 112 21.38 27.45 -20.59
CA THR A 112 21.93 26.31 -19.84
C THR A 112 21.30 25.03 -20.35
N MET A 113 22.10 23.96 -20.43
CA MET A 113 21.67 22.63 -20.83
C MET A 113 22.03 21.62 -19.73
N VAL A 114 21.07 20.77 -19.38
CA VAL A 114 21.26 19.65 -18.46
C VAL A 114 20.73 18.39 -19.13
N GLU A 115 21.50 17.32 -19.06
CA GLU A 115 21.09 15.99 -19.51
C GLU A 115 20.61 15.17 -18.32
N ARG A 116 19.58 14.34 -18.55
CA ARG A 116 19.14 13.31 -17.60
C ARG A 116 19.04 11.99 -18.32
N LYS A 117 19.91 11.05 -17.95
CA LYS A 117 19.91 9.70 -18.52
C LYS A 117 19.02 8.79 -17.71
N VAL A 118 18.26 7.95 -18.41
CA VAL A 118 17.39 6.93 -17.83
C VAL A 118 17.44 5.64 -18.64
N GLN A 119 16.99 4.55 -18.03
CA GLN A 119 16.83 3.26 -18.70
C GLN A 119 15.35 2.95 -18.87
N ILE A 120 14.91 2.79 -20.11
CA ILE A 120 13.52 2.42 -20.43
C ILE A 120 13.51 0.93 -20.80
N PRO A 121 12.80 0.06 -20.06
CA PRO A 121 12.71 -1.35 -20.40
C PRO A 121 12.18 -1.57 -21.82
N TYR A 122 12.76 -2.50 -22.57
CA TYR A 122 12.18 -2.92 -23.83
C TYR A 122 10.84 -3.61 -23.55
N PRO A 123 9.75 -3.27 -24.28
CA PRO A 123 8.51 -4.03 -24.17
C PRO A 123 8.78 -5.49 -24.53
N LEU A 124 8.01 -6.41 -23.94
CA LEU A 124 8.03 -7.81 -24.38
C LEU A 124 7.64 -7.85 -25.87
N ARG A 125 8.59 -8.27 -26.72
CA ARG A 125 8.36 -8.47 -28.16
C ARG A 125 8.12 -9.95 -28.44
N PRO A 126 7.36 -10.30 -29.50
CA PRO A 126 7.40 -11.66 -30.05
C PRO A 126 8.85 -12.08 -30.26
N PHE A 127 9.18 -13.34 -29.95
CA PHE A 127 10.50 -13.86 -30.29
C PHE A 127 10.63 -13.91 -31.82
N PRO A 128 11.82 -13.66 -32.41
CA PRO A 128 12.00 -13.76 -33.84
C PRO A 128 11.56 -15.12 -34.38
N ASP A 129 10.89 -15.13 -35.54
CA ASP A 129 10.47 -16.35 -36.25
C ASP A 129 11.54 -16.86 -37.23
N ASP A 130 12.60 -16.08 -37.46
CA ASP A 130 13.69 -16.36 -38.38
C ASP A 130 14.86 -17.15 -37.76
N SER A 131 14.84 -17.35 -36.45
CA SER A 131 15.89 -18.02 -35.69
C SER A 131 15.31 -18.91 -34.60
N LEU A 132 15.62 -20.21 -34.67
CA LEU A 132 15.21 -21.19 -33.68
C LEU A 132 15.94 -20.93 -32.35
N GLY A 133 15.21 -20.63 -31.28
CA GLY A 133 15.78 -20.28 -29.98
C GLY A 133 14.76 -20.00 -28.90
N PHE A 134 15.28 -19.67 -27.71
CA PHE A 134 14.50 -19.30 -26.53
C PHE A 134 14.80 -17.88 -26.07
N ASP A 135 13.78 -17.22 -25.54
CA ASP A 135 13.93 -16.03 -24.71
C ASP A 135 14.37 -16.45 -23.32
N THR A 136 15.68 -16.40 -23.05
CA THR A 136 16.25 -16.75 -21.74
C THR A 136 15.70 -15.91 -20.60
N SER A 137 15.10 -14.74 -20.89
CA SER A 137 14.44 -13.91 -19.89
C SER A 137 13.05 -14.40 -19.51
N TYR A 138 12.50 -15.43 -20.15
CA TYR A 138 11.16 -15.98 -19.90
C TYR A 138 11.19 -17.52 -19.94
N VAL A 139 11.67 -18.11 -18.84
CA VAL A 139 11.70 -19.56 -18.60
C VAL A 139 11.15 -19.83 -17.20
N TYR A 140 10.07 -20.60 -17.09
CA TYR A 140 9.38 -20.90 -15.84
C TYR A 140 9.19 -22.41 -15.66
N PRO A 141 9.42 -22.95 -14.45
CA PRO A 141 9.53 -22.20 -13.18
C PRO A 141 10.91 -21.58 -12.95
N ARG A 142 10.92 -20.39 -12.31
CA ARG A 142 12.16 -19.74 -11.85
C ARG A 142 12.59 -20.15 -10.46
N VAL A 143 11.64 -20.62 -9.66
CA VAL A 143 11.85 -21.03 -8.27
C VAL A 143 11.44 -22.47 -8.09
N SER A 144 12.14 -23.20 -7.23
CA SER A 144 11.82 -24.59 -6.95
C SER A 144 10.48 -24.75 -6.23
N SER A 145 9.86 -25.91 -6.40
CA SER A 145 8.58 -26.26 -5.79
C SER A 145 8.60 -27.65 -5.16
N ILE A 146 7.85 -27.80 -4.08
CA ILE A 146 7.55 -29.07 -3.43
C ILE A 146 6.05 -29.31 -3.61
N LEU A 147 5.70 -30.34 -4.36
CA LEU A 147 4.32 -30.70 -4.69
C LEU A 147 3.95 -32.08 -4.14
N LYS A 148 2.66 -32.37 -4.06
CA LYS A 148 2.09 -33.66 -3.68
C LYS A 148 1.35 -34.30 -4.87
N PRO A 149 1.11 -35.62 -4.83
CA PRO A 149 0.22 -36.27 -5.78
C PRO A 149 -1.13 -35.57 -5.91
N GLY A 150 -1.57 -35.37 -7.15
CA GLY A 150 -2.79 -34.64 -7.51
C GLY A 150 -2.56 -33.18 -7.90
N ASP A 151 -1.46 -32.56 -7.44
CA ASP A 151 -1.13 -31.17 -7.80
C ASP A 151 -0.83 -31.01 -9.29
N LEU A 152 -1.11 -29.81 -9.80
CA LEU A 152 -0.71 -29.41 -11.14
C LEU A 152 0.66 -28.71 -11.09
N PHE A 153 1.59 -29.22 -11.89
CA PHE A 153 2.88 -28.58 -12.15
C PHE A 153 2.83 -27.88 -13.51
N GLU A 154 2.66 -26.56 -13.47
CA GLU A 154 2.60 -25.71 -14.65
C GLU A 154 3.97 -25.15 -15.00
N VAL A 155 4.30 -25.17 -16.29
CA VAL A 155 5.57 -24.69 -16.83
C VAL A 155 5.30 -23.78 -18.03
N SER A 156 6.16 -22.80 -18.25
CA SER A 156 6.01 -21.89 -19.39
C SER A 156 7.36 -21.40 -19.88
N VAL A 157 7.51 -21.33 -21.20
CA VAL A 157 8.74 -20.86 -21.84
C VAL A 157 8.39 -20.01 -23.05
N LYS A 158 9.24 -19.05 -23.38
CA LYS A 158 9.10 -18.27 -24.60
C LYS A 158 10.24 -18.56 -25.56
N GLY A 159 9.92 -18.68 -26.84
CA GLY A 159 10.88 -18.92 -27.92
C GLY A 159 10.25 -18.74 -29.29
N THR A 160 10.89 -19.28 -30.32
CA THR A 160 10.48 -19.15 -31.72
C THR A 160 9.02 -19.56 -31.95
N PRO A 161 8.15 -18.66 -32.44
CA PRO A 161 6.74 -18.96 -32.70
C PRO A 161 6.51 -20.13 -33.68
N GLY A 162 5.35 -20.79 -33.58
CA GLY A 162 4.93 -21.85 -34.51
C GLY A 162 5.66 -23.20 -34.37
N CYS A 163 6.62 -23.32 -33.45
CA CYS A 163 7.31 -24.57 -33.15
C CYS A 163 6.42 -25.58 -32.43
N GLN A 164 6.76 -26.87 -32.55
CA GLN A 164 6.31 -27.88 -31.60
C GLN A 164 7.13 -27.73 -30.31
N ALA A 165 6.46 -27.77 -29.16
CA ALA A 165 7.09 -27.55 -27.87
C ALA A 165 6.82 -28.72 -26.93
N PHE A 166 7.86 -29.12 -26.21
CA PHE A 166 7.80 -30.18 -25.21
C PHE A 166 8.61 -29.80 -23.98
N PHE A 167 8.31 -30.43 -22.85
CA PHE A 167 9.19 -30.40 -21.68
C PHE A 167 9.38 -31.78 -21.08
N ASP A 168 10.53 -31.92 -20.43
CA ASP A 168 10.92 -33.08 -19.63
C ASP A 168 11.02 -32.67 -18.16
N ILE A 169 10.71 -33.62 -17.29
CA ILE A 169 10.99 -33.57 -15.86
C ILE A 169 11.96 -34.71 -15.58
N GLU A 170 13.19 -34.37 -15.20
CA GLU A 170 14.27 -35.34 -14.99
C GLU A 170 13.84 -36.46 -14.04
N GLY A 171 14.00 -37.70 -14.48
CA GLY A 171 13.68 -38.89 -13.69
C GLY A 171 12.18 -39.19 -13.56
N LEU A 172 11.29 -38.42 -14.20
CA LEU A 172 9.84 -38.54 -14.03
C LEU A 172 9.11 -38.73 -15.36
N ALA A 173 9.17 -37.76 -16.26
CA ALA A 173 8.43 -37.79 -17.52
C ALA A 173 9.18 -37.05 -18.62
N TRP A 174 8.97 -37.50 -19.86
CA TRP A 174 9.69 -37.02 -21.03
C TRP A 174 8.71 -36.68 -22.14
N SER A 175 9.05 -35.68 -22.96
CA SER A 175 8.30 -35.26 -24.14
C SER A 175 6.84 -34.91 -23.82
N ILE A 176 6.60 -34.25 -22.69
CA ILE A 176 5.26 -33.77 -22.33
C ILE A 176 4.92 -32.61 -23.27
N PRO A 177 3.81 -32.68 -24.03
CA PRO A 177 3.48 -31.66 -25.01
C PRO A 177 3.11 -30.32 -24.35
N MET A 178 3.49 -29.24 -25.01
CA MET A 178 3.13 -27.86 -24.66
C MET A 178 2.33 -27.22 -25.79
N THR A 179 1.54 -26.20 -25.47
CA THR A 179 0.75 -25.46 -26.46
C THR A 179 1.21 -24.02 -26.54
N GLU A 180 1.40 -23.52 -27.76
CA GLU A 180 1.61 -22.09 -28.00
C GLU A 180 0.33 -21.33 -27.65
N GLN A 181 0.40 -20.47 -26.65
CA GLN A 181 -0.69 -19.60 -26.25
C GLN A 181 -0.50 -18.24 -26.92
N LEU A 182 -1.53 -17.79 -27.65
CA LEU A 182 -1.64 -16.39 -28.04
C LEU A 182 -1.93 -15.58 -26.77
N SER A 183 -0.86 -15.18 -26.09
CA SER A 183 -0.97 -14.44 -24.85
C SER A 183 -1.26 -12.98 -25.17
N SER A 184 -2.31 -12.44 -24.56
CA SER A 184 -2.49 -11.01 -24.42
C SER A 184 -2.03 -10.62 -23.02
N TYR A 185 -0.84 -10.03 -22.92
CA TYR A 185 -0.37 -9.35 -21.70
C TYR A 185 -0.33 -7.85 -22.03
N THR A 186 -0.49 -6.89 -21.13
CA THR A 186 -0.74 -6.83 -19.69
C THR A 186 -1.58 -5.58 -19.55
N VAL A 187 -2.72 -5.66 -18.88
CA VAL A 187 -3.34 -4.44 -18.38
C VAL A 187 -2.51 -4.01 -17.17
N ASN A 188 -1.82 -2.87 -17.25
CA ASN A 188 -1.23 -2.30 -16.05
C ASN A 188 -2.39 -1.90 -15.14
N VAL A 189 -2.43 -2.41 -13.90
CA VAL A 189 -3.50 -2.09 -12.96
C VAL A 189 -3.55 -0.58 -12.69
N GLU A 190 -2.39 0.07 -12.72
CA GLU A 190 -2.29 1.52 -12.61
C GLU A 190 -2.94 2.21 -13.82
N ASP A 191 -2.81 1.67 -15.03
CA ASP A 191 -3.52 2.18 -16.21
C ASP A 191 -5.06 1.99 -16.07
N LEU A 192 -5.55 1.01 -15.31
CA LEU A 192 -7.00 0.85 -15.05
C LEU A 192 -7.52 1.83 -14.00
N ILE A 193 -6.70 2.16 -13.00
CA ILE A 193 -7.07 3.07 -11.91
C ILE A 193 -6.97 4.52 -12.39
N PHE A 194 -5.92 4.82 -13.16
CA PHE A 194 -5.53 6.15 -13.61
C PHE A 194 -5.61 6.29 -15.13
N SER A 195 -6.50 5.58 -15.84
CA SER A 195 -6.79 5.95 -17.23
C SER A 195 -8.12 5.40 -17.73
N THR A 196 -8.73 6.13 -18.65
CA THR A 196 -9.79 5.60 -19.52
C THR A 196 -9.15 5.03 -20.78
N LEU A 197 -8.54 3.84 -20.74
CA LEU A 197 -7.97 3.22 -21.95
C LEU A 197 -8.59 1.86 -22.31
N THR A 198 -8.87 1.77 -23.61
CA THR A 198 -9.11 0.58 -24.40
C THR A 198 -7.92 -0.37 -24.28
N VAL A 199 -8.19 -1.60 -23.87
CA VAL A 199 -7.22 -2.69 -23.79
C VAL A 199 -6.75 -3.05 -25.20
N ASN A 200 -5.65 -2.44 -25.65
CA ASN A 200 -4.93 -2.92 -26.83
C ASN A 200 -4.09 -4.13 -26.39
N ALA A 201 -4.73 -5.30 -26.41
CA ALA A 201 -4.08 -6.58 -26.27
C ALA A 201 -3.08 -6.77 -27.41
N THR A 202 -1.79 -6.58 -27.15
CA THR A 202 -0.76 -7.02 -28.09
C THR A 202 -0.74 -8.55 -28.05
N GLN A 203 -1.07 -9.19 -29.18
CA GLN A 203 -0.91 -10.64 -29.30
C GLN A 203 0.59 -10.97 -29.28
N MET A 204 1.02 -11.69 -28.25
CA MET A 204 2.36 -12.26 -28.17
C MET A 204 2.31 -13.71 -28.63
N SER A 205 3.00 -14.00 -29.72
CA SER A 205 3.31 -15.35 -30.17
C SER A 205 4.61 -15.86 -29.54
N GLY A 206 4.83 -17.16 -29.59
CA GLY A 206 6.03 -17.83 -29.09
C GLY A 206 6.03 -18.15 -27.60
N VAL A 207 4.90 -17.99 -26.89
CA VAL A 207 4.77 -18.41 -25.48
C VAL A 207 4.15 -19.79 -25.44
N TYR A 208 4.89 -20.77 -24.93
CA TYR A 208 4.47 -22.15 -24.81
C TYR A 208 4.19 -22.49 -23.35
N THR A 209 3.03 -23.08 -23.08
CA THR A 209 2.62 -23.49 -21.74
C THR A 209 2.34 -24.98 -21.72
N GLY A 210 2.84 -25.65 -20.68
CA GLY A 210 2.65 -27.07 -20.42
C GLY A 210 2.15 -27.28 -18.99
N VAL A 211 1.47 -28.40 -18.77
CA VAL A 211 1.03 -28.80 -17.44
C VAL A 211 1.24 -30.30 -17.26
N TYR A 212 1.69 -30.68 -16.08
CA TYR A 212 1.81 -32.07 -15.67
C TYR A 212 1.09 -32.26 -14.33
N GLN A 213 0.16 -33.20 -14.26
CA GLN A 213 -0.47 -33.56 -12.98
C GLN A 213 0.42 -34.59 -12.28
N ILE A 214 0.82 -34.30 -11.04
CA ILE A 214 1.65 -35.21 -10.24
C ILE A 214 0.86 -36.48 -9.94
N GLN A 215 1.40 -37.63 -10.33
CA GLN A 215 0.82 -38.94 -10.12
C GLN A 215 1.18 -39.51 -8.74
N LEU A 216 0.41 -40.50 -8.30
CA LEU A 216 0.61 -41.15 -7.00
C LEU A 216 1.96 -41.87 -6.87
N TRP A 217 2.61 -42.22 -7.98
CA TRP A 217 3.87 -42.97 -8.01
C TRP A 217 5.10 -42.11 -8.34
N ASP A 218 4.95 -40.80 -8.55
CA ASP A 218 5.99 -39.93 -9.10
C ASP A 218 7.06 -39.51 -8.10
N VAL A 219 8.12 -40.28 -7.90
CA VAL A 219 9.13 -39.95 -6.88
C VAL A 219 10.33 -39.21 -7.48
N VAL A 220 10.46 -37.92 -7.20
CA VAL A 220 11.64 -37.12 -7.56
C VAL A 220 12.04 -36.11 -6.47
N GLN A 221 13.31 -35.77 -6.43
CA GLN A 221 13.87 -34.74 -5.57
C GLN A 221 14.78 -33.84 -6.38
N GLU A 222 14.52 -32.53 -6.33
CA GLU A 222 15.28 -31.50 -7.08
C GLU A 222 15.44 -31.82 -8.57
N ALA A 223 14.40 -32.38 -9.19
CA ALA A 223 14.39 -32.73 -10.60
C ALA A 223 14.46 -31.48 -11.49
N GLN A 224 15.37 -31.52 -12.46
CA GLN A 224 15.53 -30.47 -13.44
C GLN A 224 14.40 -30.49 -14.46
N VAL A 225 13.88 -29.31 -14.83
CA VAL A 225 12.94 -29.15 -15.94
C VAL A 225 13.69 -28.66 -17.16
N ARG A 226 13.48 -29.33 -18.29
CA ARG A 226 14.09 -28.99 -19.58
C ARG A 226 13.02 -28.82 -20.66
N PHE A 227 13.10 -27.75 -21.43
CA PHE A 227 12.22 -27.45 -22.56
C PHE A 227 12.89 -27.78 -23.87
N HIS A 228 12.09 -28.10 -24.87
CA HIS A 228 12.51 -28.35 -26.24
C HIS A 228 11.58 -27.64 -27.21
N LEU A 229 12.15 -26.95 -28.19
CA LEU A 229 11.43 -26.46 -29.37
C LEU A 229 11.93 -27.21 -30.59
N VAL A 230 10.98 -27.65 -31.41
CA VAL A 230 11.23 -28.32 -32.69
C VAL A 230 10.55 -27.50 -33.79
N ASP A 231 11.32 -27.03 -34.76
CA ASP A 231 10.79 -26.26 -35.87
C ASP A 231 10.24 -27.16 -37.00
N HIS A 232 9.78 -26.54 -38.09
CA HIS A 232 9.23 -27.22 -39.25
C HIS A 232 10.27 -27.97 -40.10
N HIS A 233 11.56 -27.73 -39.88
CA HIS A 233 12.68 -28.45 -40.48
C HIS A 233 13.17 -29.61 -39.60
N ALA A 234 12.54 -29.82 -38.44
CA ALA A 234 12.93 -30.77 -37.40
C ALA A 234 14.26 -30.43 -36.69
N ASP A 235 14.72 -29.18 -36.78
CA ASP A 235 15.81 -28.68 -35.95
C ASP A 235 15.30 -28.51 -34.51
N THR A 236 16.15 -28.82 -33.53
CA THR A 236 15.78 -28.84 -32.11
C THR A 236 16.73 -27.98 -31.27
N VAL A 237 16.15 -27.17 -30.37
CA VAL A 237 16.89 -26.44 -29.33
C VAL A 237 16.31 -26.74 -27.95
N SER A 238 17.13 -26.66 -26.91
CA SER A 238 16.71 -26.95 -25.53
C SER A 238 17.19 -25.89 -24.54
N ILE A 239 16.43 -25.68 -23.47
CA ILE A 239 16.81 -24.81 -22.34
C ILE A 239 16.32 -25.40 -21.02
N GLU A 240 17.01 -25.11 -19.92
CA GLU A 240 16.65 -25.57 -18.57
C GLU A 240 16.00 -24.44 -17.77
N ALA A 241 15.00 -24.79 -16.98
CA ALA A 241 14.41 -23.88 -15.99
C ALA A 241 15.36 -23.69 -14.79
N GLU A 242 15.32 -22.55 -14.13
CA GLU A 242 16.05 -22.37 -12.87
C GLU A 242 15.40 -23.15 -11.71
N GLY A 243 14.07 -23.15 -11.68
CA GLY A 243 13.28 -23.84 -10.67
C GLY A 243 13.25 -25.35 -10.88
N LYS A 244 13.34 -26.08 -9.77
CA LYS A 244 13.32 -27.55 -9.75
C LYS A 244 12.05 -28.11 -9.11
N LEU A 245 11.74 -29.36 -9.40
CA LEU A 245 10.59 -30.07 -8.84
C LEU A 245 11.03 -31.10 -7.80
N THR A 246 10.44 -31.04 -6.61
CA THR A 246 10.46 -32.11 -5.62
C THR A 246 9.04 -32.60 -5.40
N VAL A 247 8.84 -33.92 -5.36
CA VAL A 247 7.52 -34.51 -5.05
C VAL A 247 7.56 -35.13 -3.65
N ASP A 248 6.75 -34.59 -2.74
CA ASP A 248 6.59 -35.09 -1.37
C ASP A 248 5.51 -36.18 -1.29
N HIS A 249 5.98 -37.42 -1.26
CA HIS A 249 5.17 -38.63 -1.06
C HIS A 249 5.00 -39.05 0.40
N SER A 250 5.38 -38.21 1.38
CA SER A 250 5.23 -38.58 2.78
C SER A 250 3.76 -38.84 3.12
N PRO A 251 3.42 -40.05 3.63
CA PRO A 251 2.06 -40.34 4.11
C PRO A 251 1.80 -39.72 5.48
N VAL A 252 2.83 -39.16 6.12
CA VAL A 252 2.74 -38.51 7.43
C VAL A 252 2.56 -37.00 7.22
N PRO A 253 1.49 -36.39 7.75
CA PRO A 253 1.29 -34.95 7.68
C PRO A 253 2.45 -34.15 8.27
N THR A 254 2.75 -33.02 7.64
CA THR A 254 3.75 -32.06 8.11
C THR A 254 3.02 -30.92 8.78
N ILE A 255 3.19 -30.78 10.10
CA ILE A 255 2.52 -29.74 10.89
C ILE A 255 3.53 -28.67 11.29
N ALA A 256 3.11 -27.42 11.20
CA ALA A 256 3.86 -26.27 11.63
C ALA A 256 3.06 -25.45 12.65
N VAL A 257 3.77 -24.65 13.43
CA VAL A 257 3.17 -23.63 14.30
C VAL A 257 3.73 -22.27 13.93
N LEU A 258 2.84 -21.29 13.77
CA LEU A 258 3.19 -19.92 13.40
C LEU A 258 3.93 -19.23 14.55
N THR A 259 4.93 -18.43 14.21
CA THR A 259 5.86 -17.82 15.19
C THR A 259 5.83 -16.29 15.22
N GLU A 260 5.16 -15.66 14.26
CA GLU A 260 5.00 -14.20 14.20
C GLU A 260 3.76 -13.75 14.99
N GLU A 261 3.79 -12.51 15.52
CA GLU A 261 2.61 -11.89 16.15
C GLU A 261 1.38 -11.95 15.23
N THR A 262 1.61 -11.73 13.93
CA THR A 262 0.61 -11.92 12.87
C THR A 262 1.29 -12.40 11.60
N THR A 263 1.02 -13.64 11.21
CA THR A 263 1.40 -14.19 9.91
C THR A 263 0.30 -13.90 8.89
N VAL A 264 0.66 -13.22 7.81
CA VAL A 264 -0.27 -12.99 6.69
C VAL A 264 -0.24 -14.20 5.76
N ALA A 265 -1.35 -14.94 5.69
CA ALA A 265 -1.55 -15.95 4.66
C ALA A 265 -2.30 -15.37 3.44
N ARG A 266 -1.98 -15.90 2.27
CA ARG A 266 -2.43 -15.38 0.96
C ARG A 266 -3.05 -16.47 0.08
N PRO A 267 -3.96 -16.15 -0.86
CA PRO A 267 -4.56 -17.15 -1.74
C PRO A 267 -3.56 -17.82 -2.69
N GLY A 268 -2.48 -17.11 -3.00
CA GLY A 268 -1.35 -17.59 -3.78
C GLY A 268 -0.06 -16.90 -3.33
N PRO A 269 1.12 -17.39 -3.77
CA PRO A 269 2.38 -16.69 -3.57
C PRO A 269 2.29 -15.26 -4.11
N GLU A 270 2.70 -14.30 -3.29
CA GLU A 270 2.72 -12.86 -3.62
C GLU A 270 1.35 -12.23 -3.96
N GLN A 271 0.24 -12.96 -3.77
CA GLN A 271 -1.11 -12.44 -4.02
C GLN A 271 -1.62 -11.54 -2.88
N ALA A 272 -2.90 -11.18 -2.93
CA ALA A 272 -3.55 -10.31 -1.95
C ALA A 272 -3.44 -10.83 -0.49
N TYR A 273 -3.41 -9.89 0.45
CA TYR A 273 -3.50 -10.18 1.88
C TYR A 273 -4.93 -10.66 2.20
N THR A 274 -5.10 -11.79 2.89
CA THR A 274 -6.45 -12.37 3.11
C THR A 274 -6.66 -12.95 4.51
N TRP A 275 -5.70 -13.70 5.04
CA TRP A 275 -5.79 -14.24 6.40
C TRP A 275 -4.70 -13.62 7.28
N PHE A 276 -5.09 -13.16 8.46
CA PHE A 276 -4.20 -12.58 9.46
C PHE A 276 -4.19 -13.52 10.67
N LEU A 277 -3.23 -14.44 10.68
CA LEU A 277 -3.19 -15.56 11.63
C LEU A 277 -2.25 -15.23 12.79
N PRO A 278 -2.73 -15.21 14.05
CA PRO A 278 -1.88 -14.92 15.21
C PRO A 278 -0.84 -16.00 15.51
N GLU A 279 0.15 -15.64 16.34
CA GLU A 279 1.17 -16.56 16.85
C GLU A 279 0.55 -17.82 17.49
N GLY A 280 1.19 -18.97 17.28
CA GLY A 280 0.83 -20.23 17.91
C GLY A 280 -0.29 -21.00 17.20
N VAL A 281 -0.91 -20.43 16.16
CA VAL A 281 -1.81 -21.17 15.26
C VAL A 281 -1.04 -22.34 14.64
N GLN A 282 -1.64 -23.53 14.67
CA GLN A 282 -1.09 -24.71 14.02
C GLN A 282 -1.66 -24.85 12.61
N VAL A 283 -0.81 -25.19 11.64
CA VAL A 283 -1.14 -25.31 10.22
C VAL A 283 -0.63 -26.62 9.66
N TRP A 284 -1.36 -27.19 8.70
CA TRP A 284 -0.94 -28.39 7.96
C TRP A 284 -0.30 -27.96 6.63
N ILE A 285 1.00 -28.24 6.49
CA ILE A 285 1.79 -27.92 5.29
C ILE A 285 1.54 -28.97 4.20
N THR A 286 1.23 -28.51 2.98
CA THR A 286 0.94 -29.35 1.81
C THR A 286 1.84 -29.10 0.60
N GLY A 287 2.73 -28.10 0.65
CA GLY A 287 3.66 -27.83 -0.45
C GLY A 287 4.52 -26.60 -0.22
N LYS A 288 5.40 -26.29 -1.19
CA LYS A 288 6.26 -25.10 -1.22
C LYS A 288 6.43 -24.61 -2.65
N LYS A 289 6.59 -23.30 -2.84
CA LYS A 289 6.98 -22.66 -4.11
C LYS A 289 7.83 -21.44 -3.80
N GLY A 290 9.12 -21.47 -4.13
CA GLY A 290 10.08 -20.44 -3.72
C GLY A 290 10.02 -20.24 -2.20
N ASP A 291 9.91 -18.99 -1.75
CA ASP A 291 9.83 -18.62 -0.33
C ASP A 291 8.41 -18.69 0.25
N TRP A 292 7.52 -19.47 -0.35
CA TRP A 292 6.14 -19.60 0.09
C TRP A 292 5.77 -21.05 0.39
N TRP A 293 5.18 -21.28 1.55
CA TRP A 293 4.69 -22.59 1.97
C TRP A 293 3.18 -22.65 1.87
N ARG A 294 2.68 -23.72 1.27
CA ARG A 294 1.25 -23.97 1.12
C ARG A 294 0.72 -24.66 2.37
N ILE A 295 -0.35 -24.10 2.93
CA ILE A 295 -1.09 -24.65 4.07
C ILE A 295 -2.49 -25.06 3.63
N HIS A 296 -2.96 -26.17 4.18
CA HIS A 296 -4.33 -26.64 4.03
C HIS A 296 -5.23 -25.95 5.07
N LEU A 297 -6.29 -25.28 4.61
CA LEU A 297 -7.30 -24.65 5.47
C LEU A 297 -8.55 -25.53 5.63
N GLY A 298 -8.98 -26.23 4.58
CA GLY A 298 -10.20 -27.03 4.61
C GLY A 298 -10.43 -27.71 3.27
N GLU A 299 -11.56 -28.41 3.13
CA GLU A 299 -11.91 -29.11 1.88
C GLU A 299 -11.86 -28.15 0.68
N GLY A 300 -10.86 -28.32 -0.19
CA GLY A 300 -10.62 -27.48 -1.37
C GLY A 300 -10.08 -26.07 -1.09
N GLN A 301 -9.66 -25.76 0.14
CA GLN A 301 -9.15 -24.44 0.52
C GLN A 301 -7.70 -24.52 0.99
N GLU A 302 -6.86 -23.72 0.35
CA GLU A 302 -5.44 -23.59 0.66
C GLU A 302 -5.07 -22.11 0.83
N ALA A 303 -3.98 -21.87 1.54
CA ALA A 303 -3.35 -20.55 1.60
C ALA A 303 -1.83 -20.70 1.58
N TRP A 304 -1.13 -19.59 1.40
CA TRP A 304 0.32 -19.54 1.32
C TRP A 304 0.87 -18.61 2.39
N ILE A 305 1.81 -19.12 3.19
CA ILE A 305 2.50 -18.37 4.24
C ILE A 305 3.97 -18.15 3.85
N PRO A 306 4.59 -17.03 4.24
CA PRO A 306 6.00 -16.78 3.96
C PRO A 306 6.92 -17.79 4.65
N ASP A 307 8.05 -18.11 4.01
CA ASP A 307 9.12 -18.85 4.66
C ASP A 307 9.63 -18.10 5.90
N GLY A 308 10.05 -18.85 6.92
CA GLY A 308 10.48 -18.28 8.20
C GLY A 308 9.37 -17.81 9.15
N SER A 309 8.10 -17.75 8.72
CA SER A 309 6.97 -17.32 9.58
C SER A 309 6.41 -18.40 10.52
N PHE A 310 7.07 -19.56 10.57
CA PHE A 310 6.64 -20.71 11.34
C PHE A 310 7.84 -21.59 11.74
N ARG A 311 7.59 -22.52 12.66
CA ARG A 311 8.50 -23.65 12.93
C ARG A 311 7.79 -24.98 12.74
N LEU A 312 8.50 -25.97 12.20
CA LEU A 312 7.98 -27.33 12.07
C LEU A 312 7.82 -27.99 13.45
N LEU A 313 6.75 -28.77 13.61
CA LEU A 313 6.52 -29.63 14.76
C LEU A 313 7.10 -31.03 14.51
N PRO A 314 7.32 -31.85 15.57
CA PRO A 314 7.85 -33.20 15.41
C PRO A 314 7.04 -34.05 14.43
N ARG A 315 7.74 -34.90 13.66
CA ARG A 315 7.08 -35.83 12.73
C ARG A 315 6.11 -36.74 13.49
N GLY A 316 4.91 -36.92 12.95
CA GLY A 316 3.83 -37.67 13.61
C GLY A 316 2.93 -36.82 14.51
N THR A 317 3.16 -35.50 14.60
CA THR A 317 2.17 -34.57 15.16
C THR A 317 0.85 -34.70 14.39
N PRO A 318 -0.29 -34.89 15.06
CA PRO A 318 -1.58 -35.00 14.38
C PRO A 318 -1.98 -33.69 13.71
N VAL A 319 -2.81 -33.77 12.68
CA VAL A 319 -3.41 -32.58 12.05
C VAL A 319 -4.18 -31.80 13.12
N PRO A 320 -4.01 -30.46 13.20
CA PRO A 320 -4.72 -29.67 14.20
C PRO A 320 -6.22 -29.74 13.94
N GLU A 321 -6.94 -30.28 14.91
CA GLU A 321 -8.39 -30.38 14.92
C GLU A 321 -8.93 -29.87 16.26
N ALA A 322 -10.03 -29.14 16.20
CA ALA A 322 -10.73 -28.67 17.39
C ALA A 322 -12.25 -28.91 17.25
N VAL A 323 -12.91 -28.98 18.39
CA VAL A 323 -14.37 -29.06 18.47
C VAL A 323 -14.90 -27.80 19.15
N VAL A 324 -15.91 -27.17 18.56
CA VAL A 324 -16.63 -26.08 19.23
C VAL A 324 -17.88 -26.66 19.86
N SER A 325 -17.92 -26.72 21.21
CA SER A 325 -19.11 -27.16 21.95
C SER A 325 -19.95 -26.02 22.51
N VAL A 326 -19.36 -24.83 22.70
CA VAL A 326 -20.04 -23.67 23.27
C VAL A 326 -19.48 -22.37 22.71
N ILE A 327 -20.36 -21.41 22.46
CA ILE A 327 -19.99 -20.01 22.17
C ILE A 327 -20.57 -19.16 23.29
N ARG A 328 -19.74 -18.36 23.95
CA ARG A 328 -20.16 -17.46 25.04
C ARG A 328 -19.90 -16.02 24.68
N THR A 329 -20.65 -15.14 25.31
CA THR A 329 -20.43 -13.70 25.26
C THR A 329 -20.12 -13.17 26.66
N ARG A 330 -19.33 -12.10 26.74
CA ARG A 330 -19.05 -11.37 27.97
C ARG A 330 -19.13 -9.88 27.69
N GLN A 331 -19.95 -9.17 28.46
CA GLN A 331 -20.00 -7.71 28.44
C GLN A 331 -18.72 -7.15 29.08
N LEU A 332 -18.06 -6.26 28.36
CA LEU A 332 -17.03 -5.35 28.88
C LEU A 332 -17.54 -3.91 28.70
N GLU A 333 -16.79 -2.95 29.27
CA GLU A 333 -17.18 -1.53 29.29
C GLU A 333 -17.36 -0.97 27.87
N ASP A 334 -16.32 -1.07 27.04
CA ASP A 334 -16.25 -0.49 25.69
C ASP A 334 -16.48 -1.51 24.56
N ARG A 335 -16.70 -2.78 24.90
CA ARG A 335 -16.76 -3.88 23.94
C ARG A 335 -17.60 -5.06 24.42
N VAL A 336 -17.96 -5.95 23.49
CA VAL A 336 -18.49 -7.28 23.80
C VAL A 336 -17.48 -8.31 23.36
N ARG A 337 -17.10 -9.21 24.27
CA ARG A 337 -16.18 -10.31 23.97
C ARG A 337 -16.94 -11.58 23.63
N ILE A 338 -16.63 -12.15 22.48
CA ILE A 338 -17.00 -13.51 22.07
C ILE A 338 -15.90 -14.45 22.50
N ILE A 339 -16.28 -15.58 23.06
CA ILE A 339 -15.37 -16.57 23.63
C ILE A 339 -15.70 -17.91 23.00
N ILE A 340 -14.77 -18.44 22.21
CA ILE A 340 -14.85 -19.74 21.55
C ILE A 340 -13.69 -20.60 22.05
N PRO A 341 -13.93 -21.43 23.08
CA PRO A 341 -12.93 -22.39 23.55
C PRO A 341 -12.62 -23.41 22.47
N LEU A 342 -11.33 -23.73 22.28
CA LEU A 342 -10.85 -24.72 21.33
C LEU A 342 -9.76 -25.58 21.99
N ASP A 343 -9.56 -26.80 21.47
CA ASP A 343 -8.50 -27.72 21.93
C ASP A 343 -7.11 -27.31 21.45
N VAL A 344 -7.05 -26.63 20.31
CA VAL A 344 -5.84 -26.14 19.65
C VAL A 344 -6.12 -24.83 18.93
N ARG A 345 -5.10 -23.99 18.77
CA ARG A 345 -5.20 -22.78 17.95
C ARG A 345 -5.25 -23.15 16.49
N VAL A 346 -6.34 -22.79 15.83
CA VAL A 346 -6.58 -23.10 14.42
C VAL A 346 -6.56 -21.83 13.55
N PRO A 347 -6.35 -21.96 12.24
CA PRO A 347 -6.51 -20.83 11.33
C PRO A 347 -7.95 -20.34 11.32
N PHE A 348 -8.15 -19.04 11.09
CA PHE A 348 -9.47 -18.46 10.96
C PHE A 348 -9.49 -17.30 9.95
N HIS A 349 -10.68 -16.96 9.49
CA HIS A 349 -10.97 -15.79 8.67
C HIS A 349 -12.16 -15.03 9.25
N ILE A 350 -12.15 -13.70 9.20
CA ILE A 350 -13.28 -12.88 9.63
C ILE A 350 -13.69 -11.99 8.46
N GLN A 351 -14.95 -12.11 8.04
CA GLN A 351 -15.56 -11.29 7.02
C GLN A 351 -16.58 -10.34 7.65
N GLN A 352 -16.42 -9.04 7.39
CA GLN A 352 -17.38 -8.02 7.79
C GLN A 352 -18.47 -7.81 6.72
N ARG A 353 -19.72 -7.62 7.16
CA ARG A 353 -20.87 -7.25 6.33
C ARG A 353 -21.62 -6.09 6.98
N ILE A 354 -22.11 -5.14 6.19
CA ILE A 354 -22.86 -3.97 6.69
C ILE A 354 -24.36 -4.09 6.40
N GLU A 355 -24.75 -4.90 5.41
CA GLU A 355 -26.15 -5.09 5.03
C GLU A 355 -26.49 -6.59 4.86
N PRO A 356 -27.04 -7.26 5.89
CA PRO A 356 -27.20 -6.79 7.27
C PRO A 356 -25.85 -6.67 8.00
N SER A 357 -25.80 -5.85 9.05
CA SER A 357 -24.59 -5.68 9.88
C SER A 357 -24.25 -6.98 10.60
N SER A 358 -23.15 -7.61 10.20
CA SER A 358 -22.67 -8.87 10.78
C SER A 358 -21.16 -9.05 10.68
N LEU A 359 -20.63 -9.95 11.51
CA LEU A 359 -19.32 -10.58 11.32
C LEU A 359 -19.52 -12.08 11.10
N VAL A 360 -18.85 -12.61 10.08
CA VAL A 360 -18.79 -14.04 9.79
C VAL A 360 -17.37 -14.53 10.06
N ILE A 361 -17.25 -15.43 11.02
CA ILE A 361 -15.98 -16.05 11.41
C ILE A 361 -15.96 -17.45 10.83
N THR A 362 -14.96 -17.75 10.01
CA THR A 362 -14.69 -19.11 9.51
C THR A 362 -13.52 -19.68 10.28
N LEU A 363 -13.72 -20.81 10.95
CA LEU A 363 -12.70 -21.59 11.63
C LEU A 363 -12.35 -22.81 10.79
N TYR A 364 -11.06 -23.01 10.58
CA TYR A 364 -10.48 -24.08 9.77
C TYR A 364 -9.98 -25.21 10.67
N GLY A 365 -10.13 -26.47 10.29
CA GLY A 365 -9.80 -27.59 11.18
C GLY A 365 -10.83 -27.83 12.29
N VAL A 366 -12.07 -27.35 12.15
CA VAL A 366 -13.06 -27.35 13.24
C VAL A 366 -14.31 -28.17 12.91
N TRP A 367 -14.75 -28.97 13.88
CA TRP A 367 -16.02 -29.67 13.89
C TRP A 367 -17.01 -29.03 14.85
N SER A 368 -18.28 -29.03 14.48
CA SER A 368 -19.35 -28.64 15.38
C SER A 368 -19.70 -29.76 16.36
N ASP A 369 -19.76 -29.40 17.63
CA ASP A 369 -20.52 -30.05 18.71
C ASP A 369 -21.35 -28.97 19.45
N THR A 370 -21.71 -27.90 18.72
CA THR A 370 -22.22 -26.67 19.33
C THR A 370 -23.69 -26.81 19.72
N ASP A 371 -23.91 -27.37 20.90
CA ASP A 371 -25.23 -27.54 21.51
C ASP A 371 -25.73 -26.27 22.21
N TRP A 372 -24.80 -25.40 22.66
CA TRP A 372 -25.13 -24.28 23.53
C TRP A 372 -24.55 -22.95 23.04
N ILE A 373 -25.44 -21.98 22.83
CA ILE A 373 -25.10 -20.56 22.70
C ILE A 373 -25.97 -19.79 23.69
N PRO A 374 -25.49 -19.58 24.94
CA PRO A 374 -26.24 -18.79 25.92
C PRO A 374 -26.44 -17.37 25.40
N GLN A 375 -27.71 -16.97 25.24
CA GLN A 375 -28.06 -15.63 24.79
C GLN A 375 -28.11 -14.67 25.99
N ASP A 376 -27.29 -13.62 25.94
CA ASP A 376 -27.37 -12.51 26.87
C ASP A 376 -28.39 -11.50 26.35
N ILE A 377 -29.65 -11.64 26.78
CA ILE A 377 -30.75 -10.76 26.36
C ILE A 377 -30.57 -9.30 26.81
N SER A 378 -29.63 -9.04 27.73
CA SER A 378 -29.29 -7.68 28.15
C SER A 378 -28.30 -7.00 27.21
N ASN A 379 -27.75 -7.73 26.23
CA ASN A 379 -26.78 -7.23 25.27
C ASN A 379 -27.46 -6.40 24.16
N PRO A 380 -27.26 -5.07 24.12
CA PRO A 380 -27.86 -4.26 23.06
C PRO A 380 -27.12 -4.39 21.72
N LEU A 381 -25.87 -4.89 21.70
CA LEU A 381 -25.03 -4.91 20.49
C LEU A 381 -25.31 -6.11 19.60
N ILE A 382 -25.34 -7.32 20.18
CA ILE A 382 -25.50 -8.57 19.45
C ILE A 382 -26.98 -8.93 19.37
N ARG A 383 -27.48 -9.08 18.15
CA ARG A 383 -28.86 -9.49 17.87
C ARG A 383 -29.02 -11.00 17.87
N ASP A 384 -28.11 -11.70 17.21
CA ASP A 384 -28.18 -13.16 17.04
C ASP A 384 -26.78 -13.72 16.76
N ILE A 385 -26.54 -14.97 17.17
CA ILE A 385 -25.35 -15.75 16.87
C ILE A 385 -25.79 -17.10 16.32
N ARG A 386 -25.36 -17.41 15.11
CA ARG A 386 -25.66 -18.67 14.41
C ARG A 386 -24.38 -19.36 14.01
N TRP A 387 -24.46 -20.67 13.81
CA TRP A 387 -23.34 -21.45 13.31
C TRP A 387 -23.75 -22.40 12.19
N THR A 388 -22.79 -22.76 11.34
CA THR A 388 -22.96 -23.77 10.28
C THR A 388 -21.69 -24.61 10.13
N GLN A 389 -21.83 -25.92 9.94
CA GLN A 389 -20.74 -26.77 9.42
C GLN A 389 -20.79 -26.70 7.89
N MET A 390 -19.91 -25.89 7.27
CA MET A 390 -19.95 -25.62 5.83
C MET A 390 -19.49 -26.82 5.00
N SER A 391 -18.46 -27.51 5.48
CA SER A 391 -17.89 -28.72 4.89
C SER A 391 -17.07 -29.45 5.95
N ASN A 392 -16.35 -30.51 5.58
CA ASN A 392 -15.45 -31.21 6.49
C ASN A 392 -14.42 -30.23 7.06
N ARG A 393 -14.37 -30.13 8.40
CA ARG A 393 -13.43 -29.28 9.14
C ARG A 393 -13.54 -27.76 8.88
N VAL A 394 -14.66 -27.28 8.32
CA VAL A 394 -14.90 -25.84 8.14
C VAL A 394 -16.16 -25.44 8.89
N TYR A 395 -15.98 -24.76 10.01
CA TYR A 395 -17.05 -24.31 10.91
C TYR A 395 -17.19 -22.79 10.83
N THR A 396 -18.41 -22.29 10.65
CA THR A 396 -18.67 -20.85 10.59
C THR A 396 -19.55 -20.39 11.74
N VAL A 397 -19.26 -19.19 12.25
CA VAL A 397 -20.10 -18.45 13.21
C VAL A 397 -20.48 -17.13 12.58
N GLU A 398 -21.78 -16.86 12.44
CA GLU A 398 -22.29 -15.57 12.03
C GLU A 398 -22.91 -14.85 13.22
N MET A 399 -22.45 -13.63 13.46
CA MET A 399 -22.96 -12.75 14.51
C MET A 399 -23.60 -11.54 13.86
N THR A 400 -24.90 -11.38 14.05
CA THR A 400 -25.62 -10.21 13.52
C THR A 400 -25.80 -9.17 14.62
N PHE A 401 -25.66 -7.89 14.26
CA PHE A 401 -25.70 -6.78 15.22
C PHE A 401 -27.01 -5.99 15.11
N ASN A 402 -27.39 -5.32 16.20
CA ASN A 402 -28.52 -4.39 16.19
C ASN A 402 -28.15 -3.04 15.59
N GLU A 403 -26.86 -2.69 15.58
CA GLU A 403 -26.33 -1.45 15.01
C GLU A 403 -25.93 -1.65 13.55
N ALA A 404 -26.30 -0.69 12.69
CA ALA A 404 -25.93 -0.71 11.27
C ALA A 404 -24.43 -0.43 11.08
N GLN A 405 -23.90 0.58 11.76
CA GLN A 405 -22.47 0.93 11.73
C GLN A 405 -21.68 0.08 12.73
N GLN A 406 -20.59 -0.51 12.26
CA GLN A 406 -19.63 -1.21 13.10
C GLN A 406 -18.46 -0.28 13.45
N TRP A 407 -17.89 -0.42 14.64
CA TRP A 407 -16.82 0.46 15.12
C TRP A 407 -15.45 -0.21 15.22
N GLY A 408 -15.39 -1.51 15.01
CA GLY A 408 -14.16 -2.28 14.97
C GLY A 408 -14.28 -3.63 15.68
N TYR A 409 -13.30 -4.48 15.43
CA TYR A 409 -13.13 -5.75 16.12
C TYR A 409 -11.65 -6.11 16.24
N ASP A 410 -11.34 -6.93 17.25
CA ASP A 410 -10.03 -7.52 17.48
C ASP A 410 -10.17 -9.02 17.74
N ALA A 411 -9.31 -9.85 17.15
CA ALA A 411 -9.35 -11.29 17.30
C ALA A 411 -7.98 -11.82 17.74
N ARG A 412 -7.97 -12.59 18.83
CA ARG A 412 -6.74 -13.12 19.42
C ARG A 412 -6.98 -14.43 20.15
N TYR A 413 -5.90 -15.14 20.43
CA TYR A 413 -5.93 -16.34 21.27
C TYR A 413 -5.53 -16.04 22.72
N ASN A 414 -6.33 -16.50 23.67
CA ASN A 414 -5.99 -16.60 25.09
C ASN A 414 -5.91 -18.08 25.48
N GLY A 415 -4.70 -18.60 25.68
CA GLY A 415 -4.49 -20.05 25.66
C GLY A 415 -4.89 -20.60 24.28
N ASN A 416 -5.81 -21.56 24.24
CA ASN A 416 -6.41 -22.05 22.99
C ASN A 416 -7.81 -21.47 22.72
N THR A 417 -8.30 -20.58 23.59
CA THR A 417 -9.60 -19.92 23.40
C THR A 417 -9.45 -18.78 22.42
N LEU A 418 -10.23 -18.79 21.33
CA LEU A 418 -10.36 -17.64 20.44
C LEU A 418 -11.28 -16.62 21.10
N GLU A 419 -10.71 -15.44 21.38
CA GLU A 419 -11.44 -14.28 21.89
C GLU A 419 -11.58 -13.26 20.77
N ILE A 420 -12.81 -12.80 20.54
CA ILE A 420 -13.11 -11.75 19.56
C ILE A 420 -13.81 -10.61 20.28
N ASP A 421 -13.15 -9.47 20.35
CA ASP A 421 -13.68 -8.26 20.94
C ASP A 421 -14.38 -7.43 19.86
N ILE A 422 -15.67 -7.15 20.04
CA ILE A 422 -16.44 -6.26 19.17
C ILE A 422 -16.56 -4.91 19.86
N LYS A 423 -15.98 -3.88 19.25
CA LYS A 423 -15.98 -2.51 19.79
C LYS A 423 -17.41 -1.94 19.76
N ARG A 424 -17.84 -1.34 20.87
CA ARG A 424 -19.12 -0.63 20.93
C ARG A 424 -19.02 0.70 20.20
N LYS A 425 -20.17 1.19 19.76
CA LYS A 425 -20.33 2.58 19.39
C LYS A 425 -19.92 3.52 20.53
N PRO A 426 -19.07 4.53 20.27
CA PRO A 426 -18.74 5.54 21.27
C PRO A 426 -19.97 6.41 21.59
N ASP A 427 -19.96 7.06 22.76
CA ASP A 427 -21.05 7.96 23.16
C ASP A 427 -20.98 9.28 22.39
N ILE A 428 -21.75 9.37 21.30
CA ILE A 428 -21.73 10.55 20.42
C ILE A 428 -22.73 11.60 20.95
N ALA A 429 -22.19 12.67 21.54
CA ALA A 429 -22.99 13.77 22.04
C ALA A 429 -23.72 14.52 20.91
N GLY A 430 -24.93 15.01 21.19
CA GLY A 430 -25.66 15.91 20.30
C GLY A 430 -25.69 17.34 20.79
N TRP A 431 -26.32 18.20 20.01
CA TRP A 431 -26.50 19.61 20.36
C TRP A 431 -27.20 19.78 21.73
N PRO A 432 -26.70 20.67 22.62
CA PRO A 432 -25.64 21.67 22.39
C PRO A 432 -24.19 21.16 22.52
N GLY A 433 -23.98 19.88 22.81
CA GLY A 433 -22.66 19.24 22.83
C GLY A 433 -22.04 19.05 21.44
N SER A 434 -20.72 18.84 21.43
CA SER A 434 -19.96 18.53 20.21
C SER A 434 -19.97 17.02 19.96
N PRO A 435 -20.23 16.54 18.74
CA PRO A 435 -20.16 15.11 18.41
C PRO A 435 -18.75 14.53 18.57
N PHE A 436 -17.72 15.38 18.66
CA PHE A 436 -16.33 14.99 18.87
C PHE A 436 -15.95 14.81 20.34
N LYS A 437 -16.80 15.23 21.28
CA LYS A 437 -16.44 15.20 22.70
C LYS A 437 -16.09 13.77 23.12
N ASP A 438 -14.90 13.61 23.70
CA ASP A 438 -14.36 12.34 24.21
C ASP A 438 -14.14 11.25 23.13
N ILE A 439 -14.30 11.57 21.84
CA ILE A 439 -13.98 10.67 20.72
C ILE A 439 -12.45 10.64 20.54
N VAL A 440 -11.88 9.44 20.49
CA VAL A 440 -10.44 9.26 20.30
C VAL A 440 -10.13 9.14 18.81
N ILE A 441 -9.39 10.10 18.26
CA ILE A 441 -9.04 10.14 16.84
C ILE A 441 -7.52 10.02 16.71
N CYS A 442 -7.06 8.94 16.07
CA CYS A 442 -5.67 8.81 15.69
C CYS A 442 -5.45 9.43 14.32
N LEU A 443 -4.52 10.39 14.24
CA LEU A 443 -4.10 10.99 12.98
C LEU A 443 -2.73 10.43 12.59
N ASP A 444 -2.64 9.96 11.35
CA ASP A 444 -1.40 9.47 10.76
C ASP A 444 -0.94 10.40 9.63
N PRO A 445 -0.04 11.37 9.91
CA PRO A 445 0.62 12.10 8.85
C PRO A 445 1.59 11.14 8.13
N GLY A 446 1.30 10.82 6.87
CA GLY A 446 2.04 9.87 6.04
C GLY A 446 3.55 10.10 6.00
N HIS A 447 4.33 9.05 5.73
CA HIS A 447 5.80 9.04 5.53
C HIS A 447 6.69 9.38 6.75
N ARG A 448 7.77 8.61 6.93
CA ARG A 448 8.96 8.86 7.79
C ARG A 448 9.89 7.63 7.81
N PRO A 449 11.23 7.81 7.84
CA PRO A 449 11.97 9.05 7.54
C PRO A 449 11.96 9.39 6.04
N ASP A 450 11.34 8.54 5.21
CA ASP A 450 11.18 8.76 3.79
C ASP A 450 10.40 10.05 3.49
N LEU A 451 10.64 10.62 2.30
CA LEU A 451 10.09 11.92 1.90
C LEU A 451 8.63 11.83 1.45
N GLY A 452 8.13 10.63 1.16
CA GLY A 452 6.98 10.43 0.29
C GLY A 452 7.26 10.94 -1.12
N ALA A 453 6.21 11.34 -1.84
CA ALA A 453 6.35 12.02 -3.11
C ALA A 453 7.08 13.37 -2.93
N VAL A 454 7.87 13.76 -3.93
CA VAL A 454 8.61 15.03 -3.92
C VAL A 454 8.12 15.88 -5.08
N GLY A 455 7.66 17.09 -4.78
CA GLY A 455 7.18 18.02 -5.78
C GLY A 455 8.30 18.66 -6.61
N PRO A 456 7.96 19.34 -7.72
CA PRO A 456 8.91 20.02 -8.60
C PRO A 456 9.91 20.96 -7.92
N THR A 457 9.53 21.62 -6.82
CA THR A 457 10.42 22.53 -6.07
C THR A 457 11.22 21.84 -4.96
N GLY A 458 11.06 20.53 -4.80
CA GLY A 458 11.67 19.76 -3.71
C GLY A 458 10.80 19.68 -2.45
N LEU A 459 9.55 20.14 -2.50
CA LEU A 459 8.60 20.00 -1.40
C LEU A 459 8.34 18.51 -1.14
N ALA A 460 8.61 18.04 0.08
CA ALA A 460 8.37 16.66 0.47
C ALA A 460 6.95 16.47 1.00
N GLU A 461 6.28 15.41 0.54
CA GLU A 461 4.92 15.04 0.97
C GLU A 461 4.81 14.92 2.49
N ARG A 462 5.82 14.31 3.15
CA ARG A 462 5.84 14.16 4.61
C ARG A 462 5.64 15.48 5.37
N ASP A 463 6.13 16.59 4.80
CA ASP A 463 6.08 17.90 5.46
C ASP A 463 4.69 18.54 5.27
N VAL A 464 4.07 18.34 4.10
CA VAL A 464 2.69 18.74 3.82
C VAL A 464 1.70 17.93 4.65
N ASN A 465 1.88 16.61 4.73
CA ASN A 465 1.08 15.71 5.57
C ASN A 465 1.06 16.18 7.02
N MET A 466 2.22 16.56 7.56
CA MET A 466 2.34 17.08 8.92
C MET A 466 1.63 18.43 9.08
N GLY A 467 1.78 19.35 8.13
CA GLY A 467 1.13 20.66 8.17
C GLY A 467 -0.40 20.56 8.23
N VAL A 468 -1.00 19.72 7.38
CA VAL A 468 -2.46 19.46 7.41
C VAL A 468 -2.88 18.79 8.70
N ALA A 469 -2.13 17.78 9.17
CA ALA A 469 -2.47 17.05 10.37
C ALA A 469 -2.43 17.94 11.64
N LEU A 470 -1.49 18.87 11.74
CA LEU A 470 -1.44 19.83 12.85
C LEU A 470 -2.65 20.77 12.86
N HIS A 471 -3.08 21.26 11.70
CA HIS A 471 -4.30 22.04 11.60
C HIS A 471 -5.54 21.23 11.96
N LEU A 472 -5.61 19.97 11.53
CA LEU A 472 -6.72 19.08 11.88
C LEU A 472 -6.75 18.76 13.37
N GLN A 473 -5.59 18.49 13.97
CA GLN A 473 -5.44 18.27 15.41
C GLN A 473 -6.00 19.44 16.21
N GLU A 474 -5.55 20.67 15.92
CA GLU A 474 -6.02 21.88 16.63
C GLU A 474 -7.54 22.03 16.53
N MET A 475 -8.11 21.81 15.34
CA MET A 475 -9.55 21.91 15.13
C MET A 475 -10.35 20.83 15.88
N LEU A 476 -9.86 19.59 15.89
CA LEU A 476 -10.49 18.46 16.58
C LEU A 476 -10.45 18.65 18.10
N GLU A 477 -9.28 19.00 18.66
CA GLU A 477 -9.10 19.26 20.09
C GLU A 477 -9.97 20.44 20.56
N SER A 478 -10.07 21.51 19.75
CA SER A 478 -10.96 22.65 20.06
C SER A 478 -12.44 22.26 20.15
N LYS A 479 -12.82 21.13 19.55
CA LYS A 479 -14.17 20.55 19.56
C LYS A 479 -14.32 19.42 20.60
N GLY A 480 -13.30 19.14 21.39
CA GLY A 480 -13.32 18.18 22.50
C GLY A 480 -12.90 16.75 22.14
N ALA A 481 -12.36 16.51 20.94
CA ALA A 481 -11.77 15.21 20.61
C ALA A 481 -10.46 14.98 21.39
N ILE A 482 -10.14 13.72 21.61
CA ILE A 482 -8.82 13.28 22.10
C ILE A 482 -8.03 12.89 20.86
N VAL A 483 -7.02 13.68 20.48
CA VAL A 483 -6.23 13.42 19.28
C VAL A 483 -4.90 12.76 19.64
N VAL A 484 -4.55 11.69 18.92
CA VAL A 484 -3.26 11.01 19.03
C VAL A 484 -2.58 10.99 17.67
N MET A 485 -1.37 11.55 17.60
CA MET A 485 -0.57 11.59 16.38
C MET A 485 0.37 10.38 16.31
N THR A 486 0.51 9.74 15.15
CA THR A 486 1.48 8.62 14.97
C THR A 486 2.94 9.06 14.91
N ARG A 487 3.18 10.37 14.79
CA ARG A 487 4.49 10.99 14.79
C ARG A 487 4.43 12.48 15.14
N GLU A 488 5.56 13.02 15.55
CA GLU A 488 5.81 14.45 15.73
C GLU A 488 7.00 14.88 14.85
N GLY A 489 6.83 15.94 14.06
CA GLY A 489 7.89 16.37 13.13
C GLY A 489 8.30 15.28 12.14
N SER A 490 9.59 15.18 11.82
CA SER A 490 10.12 14.27 10.79
C SER A 490 10.48 12.87 11.30
N GLN A 491 10.31 12.60 12.60
CA GLN A 491 10.64 11.32 13.24
C GLN A 491 9.34 10.62 13.68
N GLY A 492 9.27 9.30 13.56
CA GLY A 492 8.09 8.53 13.96
C GLY A 492 8.38 7.03 14.08
N ILE A 493 7.33 6.25 14.33
CA ILE A 493 7.41 4.78 14.51
C ILE A 493 7.48 4.04 13.16
N ASP A 494 7.46 2.71 13.05
CA ASP A 494 7.37 2.03 11.74
C ASP A 494 5.93 1.86 11.26
N LEU A 495 5.70 1.50 9.99
CA LEU A 495 4.36 1.37 9.40
C LEU A 495 3.43 0.47 10.23
N ARG A 496 3.91 -0.72 10.64
CA ARG A 496 3.13 -1.65 11.50
C ARG A 496 2.83 -1.04 12.88
N ALA A 497 3.78 -0.28 13.42
CA ALA A 497 3.61 0.34 14.73
C ALA A 497 2.56 1.46 14.73
N ARG A 498 2.27 2.09 13.58
CA ARG A 498 1.20 3.10 13.44
C ARG A 498 -0.17 2.54 13.81
N SER A 499 -0.58 1.46 13.14
CA SER A 499 -1.83 0.76 13.43
C SER A 499 -1.85 0.24 14.87
N LYS A 500 -0.70 -0.25 15.37
CA LYS A 500 -0.61 -0.73 16.75
C LYS A 500 -0.79 0.38 17.79
N LEU A 501 -0.24 1.57 17.54
CA LEU A 501 -0.47 2.73 18.40
C LEU A 501 -1.97 3.08 18.47
N ALA A 502 -2.63 3.14 17.32
CA ALA A 502 -4.07 3.43 17.24
C ALA A 502 -4.92 2.40 18.02
N ASP A 503 -4.55 1.12 17.95
CA ASP A 503 -5.14 0.04 18.75
C ASP A 503 -4.89 0.25 20.27
N VAL A 504 -3.63 0.50 20.67
CA VAL A 504 -3.25 0.68 22.08
C VAL A 504 -3.96 1.86 22.75
N VAL A 505 -4.17 2.96 22.02
CA VAL A 505 -4.93 4.12 22.54
C VAL A 505 -6.45 3.95 22.41
N ASN A 506 -6.91 2.79 21.94
CA ASN A 506 -8.32 2.47 21.70
C ASN A 506 -9.02 3.51 20.82
N ALA A 507 -8.35 3.96 19.75
CA ALA A 507 -8.90 4.97 18.84
C ALA A 507 -10.25 4.53 18.27
N ASP A 508 -11.20 5.46 18.13
CA ASP A 508 -12.48 5.23 17.47
C ASP A 508 -12.35 5.38 15.96
N ILE A 509 -11.49 6.31 15.54
CA ILE A 509 -11.22 6.63 14.14
C ILE A 509 -9.72 6.78 13.93
N LEU A 510 -9.21 6.24 12.83
CA LEU A 510 -7.85 6.46 12.30
C LEU A 510 -7.95 7.16 10.93
N VAL A 511 -7.29 8.31 10.80
CA VAL A 511 -7.22 9.06 9.54
C VAL A 511 -5.76 9.21 9.12
N SER A 512 -5.39 8.58 8.01
CA SER A 512 -4.08 8.73 7.37
C SER A 512 -4.15 9.84 6.33
N ILE A 513 -3.22 10.79 6.37
CA ILE A 513 -3.21 11.98 5.51
C ILE A 513 -2.00 11.91 4.59
N HIS A 514 -2.24 11.99 3.28
CA HIS A 514 -1.26 11.84 2.21
C HIS A 514 -1.50 12.83 1.05
N PHE A 515 -0.50 12.96 0.17
CA PHE A 515 -0.65 13.63 -1.12
C PHE A 515 -0.04 12.80 -2.25
N ASN A 516 -0.75 12.76 -3.36
CA ASN A 516 -0.61 11.70 -4.34
C ASN A 516 0.53 11.97 -5.33
N SER A 517 0.89 10.94 -6.07
CA SER A 517 1.67 11.00 -7.30
C SER A 517 1.12 9.97 -8.28
N VAL A 518 1.42 10.10 -9.56
CA VAL A 518 1.14 9.03 -10.52
C VAL A 518 2.38 8.14 -10.70
N PRO A 519 2.19 6.86 -11.07
CA PRO A 519 3.28 5.97 -11.45
C PRO A 519 3.79 6.25 -12.88
N ASP A 520 4.95 5.70 -13.21
CA ASP A 520 5.58 5.85 -14.53
C ASP A 520 4.62 5.53 -15.68
N GLY A 521 4.66 6.35 -16.74
CA GLY A 521 3.82 6.16 -17.92
C GLY A 521 2.35 6.56 -17.76
N THR A 522 1.92 6.98 -16.57
CA THR A 522 0.61 7.60 -16.38
C THR A 522 0.70 9.09 -16.66
N ASN A 523 -0.20 9.63 -17.48
CA ASN A 523 -0.24 11.06 -17.77
C ASN A 523 -0.82 11.86 -16.57
N PRO A 524 0.00 12.67 -15.86
CA PRO A 524 -0.45 13.37 -14.65
C PRO A 524 -1.50 14.45 -14.92
N TRP A 525 -1.52 15.03 -16.14
CA TRP A 525 -2.48 16.07 -16.49
C TRP A 525 -3.91 15.55 -16.65
N LYS A 526 -4.05 14.25 -16.93
CA LYS A 526 -5.36 13.58 -17.06
C LYS A 526 -5.78 12.88 -15.77
N ASN A 527 -4.81 12.48 -14.95
CA ASN A 527 -5.03 11.60 -13.81
C ASN A 527 -4.53 12.28 -12.55
N ASN A 528 -5.33 13.23 -12.07
CA ASN A 528 -5.07 13.96 -10.86
C ASN A 528 -6.39 14.41 -10.23
N GLY A 529 -6.33 14.78 -8.97
CA GLY A 529 -7.49 15.21 -8.21
C GLY A 529 -7.35 14.86 -6.74
N SER A 530 -8.49 14.78 -6.07
CA SER A 530 -8.57 14.26 -4.70
C SER A 530 -9.13 12.84 -4.72
N SER A 531 -8.65 11.96 -3.85
CA SER A 531 -9.19 10.61 -3.61
C SER A 531 -9.22 10.27 -2.13
N THR A 532 -10.10 9.34 -1.74
CA THR A 532 -10.16 8.79 -0.39
C THR A 532 -10.24 7.27 -0.42
N TYR A 533 -9.57 6.60 0.52
CA TYR A 533 -9.38 5.16 0.52
C TYR A 533 -9.89 4.52 1.80
N TYR A 534 -10.43 3.31 1.66
CA TYR A 534 -10.84 2.44 2.75
C TYR A 534 -10.49 0.98 2.43
N TYR A 535 -10.56 0.10 3.43
CA TYR A 535 -10.40 -1.35 3.22
C TYR A 535 -11.61 -2.10 3.78
N HIS A 536 -11.91 -1.90 5.06
CA HIS A 536 -13.06 -2.55 5.70
C HIS A 536 -14.38 -1.85 5.34
N PRO A 537 -15.47 -2.59 5.08
CA PRO A 537 -16.79 -2.02 4.79
C PRO A 537 -17.26 -0.96 5.79
N MET A 538 -16.94 -1.10 7.08
CA MET A 538 -17.28 -0.12 8.13
C MET A 538 -16.71 1.27 7.89
N SER A 539 -15.61 1.38 7.14
CA SER A 539 -14.94 2.65 6.84
C SER A 539 -15.47 3.35 5.59
N ARG A 540 -16.29 2.67 4.78
CA ARG A 540 -16.74 3.20 3.49
C ARG A 540 -17.55 4.49 3.64
N GLN A 541 -18.47 4.53 4.61
CA GLN A 541 -19.30 5.73 4.85
C GLN A 541 -18.43 6.93 5.21
N LEU A 542 -17.49 6.76 6.14
CA LEU A 542 -16.57 7.83 6.53
C LEU A 542 -15.73 8.31 5.34
N ALA A 543 -15.18 7.38 4.55
CA ALA A 543 -14.40 7.71 3.35
C ALA A 543 -15.22 8.54 2.35
N THR A 544 -16.48 8.18 2.11
CA THR A 544 -17.39 8.93 1.25
C THR A 544 -17.69 10.33 1.78
N LEU A 545 -18.02 10.47 3.06
CA LEU A 545 -18.38 11.76 3.65
C LEU A 545 -17.18 12.73 3.70
N ILE A 546 -15.97 12.23 3.96
CA ILE A 546 -14.74 13.04 3.84
C ILE A 546 -14.54 13.47 2.39
N HIS A 547 -14.62 12.55 1.44
CA HIS A 547 -14.39 12.82 0.03
C HIS A 547 -15.32 13.90 -0.51
N GLU A 548 -16.62 13.85 -0.18
CA GLU A 548 -17.59 14.86 -0.59
C GLU A 548 -17.26 16.28 -0.08
N GLU A 549 -16.77 16.40 1.16
CA GLU A 549 -16.35 17.68 1.72
C GLU A 549 -15.02 18.16 1.10
N VAL A 550 -14.10 17.24 0.81
CA VAL A 550 -12.84 17.53 0.11
C VAL A 550 -13.12 18.11 -1.28
N LEU A 551 -13.99 17.50 -2.08
CA LEU A 551 -14.36 18.02 -3.40
C LEU A 551 -15.01 19.41 -3.30
N ARG A 552 -15.90 19.60 -2.32
CA ARG A 552 -16.60 20.88 -2.11
C ARG A 552 -15.63 22.00 -1.73
N GLU A 553 -14.70 21.71 -0.83
CA GLU A 553 -13.77 22.70 -0.28
C GLU A 553 -12.61 22.98 -1.23
N LEU A 554 -12.00 21.95 -1.84
CA LEU A 554 -10.77 22.08 -2.63
C LEU A 554 -11.03 22.32 -4.12
N LYS A 555 -12.16 21.84 -4.66
CA LYS A 555 -12.55 21.98 -6.08
C LYS A 555 -11.52 21.43 -7.07
N LEU A 556 -10.74 20.44 -6.65
CA LEU A 556 -9.90 19.64 -7.53
C LEU A 556 -10.75 18.58 -8.25
N PRO A 557 -10.25 17.98 -9.34
CA PRO A 557 -10.96 16.89 -10.00
C PRO A 557 -11.29 15.74 -9.06
N ASP A 558 -12.38 15.04 -9.36
CA ASP A 558 -12.86 13.91 -8.57
C ASP A 558 -12.22 12.61 -9.05
N MET A 559 -11.33 12.04 -8.23
CA MET A 559 -10.81 10.69 -8.44
C MET A 559 -11.65 9.62 -7.72
N GLY A 560 -12.58 10.01 -6.85
CA GLY A 560 -13.50 9.10 -6.19
C GLY A 560 -12.96 8.42 -4.93
N VAL A 561 -13.72 7.42 -4.49
CA VAL A 561 -13.49 6.68 -3.25
C VAL A 561 -13.18 5.23 -3.56
N TYR A 562 -12.04 4.73 -3.08
CA TYR A 562 -11.50 3.44 -3.46
C TYR A 562 -11.40 2.46 -2.29
N TYR A 563 -11.71 1.20 -2.56
CA TYR A 563 -11.16 0.10 -1.77
C TYR A 563 -9.67 -0.03 -2.13
N ALA A 564 -8.78 -0.04 -1.13
CA ALA A 564 -7.36 -0.25 -1.35
C ALA A 564 -6.69 -1.00 -0.20
N ASP A 565 -5.78 -1.90 -0.56
CA ASP A 565 -4.99 -2.72 0.36
C ASP A 565 -3.83 -1.91 1.00
N LEU A 566 -4.19 -0.89 1.77
CA LEU A 566 -3.27 0.03 2.47
C LEU A 566 -3.17 -0.37 3.94
N ALA A 567 -1.95 -0.36 4.49
CA ALA A 567 -1.67 -0.88 5.82
C ALA A 567 -2.50 -0.23 6.94
N LEU A 568 -2.68 1.09 6.89
CA LEU A 568 -3.46 1.83 7.88
C LEU A 568 -4.95 1.50 7.75
N CYS A 569 -5.46 1.40 6.51
CA CYS A 569 -6.85 1.06 6.24
C CYS A 569 -7.21 -0.39 6.61
N ARG A 570 -6.24 -1.31 6.56
CA ARG A 570 -6.42 -2.74 6.94
C ARG A 570 -6.69 -2.98 8.42
N THR A 571 -6.48 -1.97 9.27
CA THR A 571 -6.70 -2.11 10.73
C THR A 571 -8.17 -2.41 11.03
N THR A 572 -8.45 -3.43 11.86
CA THR A 572 -9.83 -3.87 12.15
C THR A 572 -10.38 -3.26 13.43
N GLN A 573 -9.51 -2.75 14.31
CA GLN A 573 -9.85 -2.33 15.67
C GLN A 573 -10.63 -1.01 15.74
N MET A 574 -10.61 -0.23 14.67
CA MET A 574 -11.29 1.07 14.56
C MET A 574 -11.71 1.37 13.12
N VAL A 575 -12.55 2.40 12.93
CA VAL A 575 -12.85 2.92 11.60
C VAL A 575 -11.61 3.61 11.03
N ALA A 576 -11.06 3.12 9.92
CA ALA A 576 -9.80 3.61 9.35
C ALA A 576 -9.94 4.03 7.87
N VAL A 577 -9.44 5.22 7.54
CA VAL A 577 -9.42 5.79 6.19
C VAL A 577 -8.07 6.43 5.87
N LEU A 578 -7.76 6.56 4.58
CA LEU A 578 -6.63 7.34 4.08
C LEU A 578 -7.12 8.37 3.06
N THR A 579 -6.64 9.60 3.15
CA THR A 579 -7.03 10.71 2.27
C THR A 579 -5.84 11.19 1.45
N GLU A 580 -6.11 11.51 0.18
CA GLU A 580 -5.15 12.06 -0.78
C GLU A 580 -5.76 13.33 -1.37
N GLU A 581 -5.46 14.51 -0.82
CA GLU A 581 -6.20 15.71 -1.21
C GLU A 581 -5.76 16.32 -2.55
N ALA A 582 -4.50 16.15 -2.94
CA ALA A 582 -3.93 16.69 -4.17
C ALA A 582 -2.67 15.91 -4.59
N PHE A 583 -2.09 16.24 -5.75
CA PHE A 583 -0.91 15.61 -6.31
C PHE A 583 0.34 16.47 -6.13
N MET A 584 1.36 15.91 -5.48
CA MET A 584 2.64 16.58 -5.22
C MET A 584 3.38 17.00 -6.48
N ILE A 585 3.27 16.20 -7.54
CA ILE A 585 4.10 16.38 -8.75
C ILE A 585 3.56 17.45 -9.70
N ILE A 586 2.34 17.95 -9.49
CA ILE A 586 1.70 18.95 -10.37
C ILE A 586 2.06 20.35 -9.88
N PRO A 587 2.78 21.17 -10.68
CA PRO A 587 3.28 22.47 -10.23
C PRO A 587 2.22 23.40 -9.63
N GLN A 588 1.02 23.47 -10.23
CA GLN A 588 -0.07 24.29 -9.69
C GLN A 588 -0.57 23.79 -8.34
N GLN A 589 -0.62 22.47 -8.14
CA GLN A 589 -1.09 21.87 -6.90
C GLN A 589 -0.02 22.00 -5.81
N GLU A 590 1.26 21.74 -6.13
CA GLU A 590 2.38 21.98 -5.22
C GLU A 590 2.39 23.43 -4.70
N MET A 591 2.19 24.43 -5.58
CA MET A 591 2.08 25.83 -5.18
C MET A 591 0.92 26.13 -4.21
N LEU A 592 -0.16 25.34 -4.25
CA LEU A 592 -1.24 25.42 -3.26
C LEU A 592 -0.82 24.74 -1.96
N LEU A 593 -0.17 23.58 -2.03
CA LEU A 593 0.25 22.79 -0.86
C LEU A 593 1.25 23.50 0.05
N VAL A 594 2.06 24.42 -0.49
CA VAL A 594 2.96 25.27 0.32
C VAL A 594 2.20 26.31 1.15
N GLN A 595 0.96 26.66 0.77
CA GLN A 595 0.20 27.73 1.42
C GLN A 595 -0.50 27.23 2.69
N PRO A 596 -0.26 27.86 3.86
CA PRO A 596 -0.93 27.48 5.11
C PRO A 596 -2.47 27.53 5.02
N ASP A 597 -3.02 28.49 4.28
CA ASP A 597 -4.47 28.61 4.08
C ASP A 597 -5.05 27.42 3.30
N TYR A 598 -4.31 26.84 2.34
CA TYR A 598 -4.75 25.66 1.61
C TYR A 598 -4.68 24.41 2.50
N GLN A 599 -3.59 24.23 3.25
CA GLN A 599 -3.45 23.14 4.22
C GLN A 599 -4.58 23.17 5.27
N LYS A 600 -4.93 24.37 5.76
CA LYS A 600 -6.07 24.57 6.66
C LYS A 600 -7.41 24.21 6.02
N ARG A 601 -7.58 24.44 4.72
CA ARG A 601 -8.78 24.04 3.96
C ARG A 601 -8.87 22.52 3.82
N CYS A 602 -7.76 21.83 3.55
CA CYS A 602 -7.71 20.36 3.58
C CYS A 602 -8.17 19.82 4.94
N ALA A 603 -7.56 20.32 6.02
CA ALA A 603 -7.93 19.93 7.40
C ALA A 603 -9.41 20.19 7.70
N LYS A 604 -9.94 21.34 7.29
CA LYS A 604 -11.36 21.70 7.47
C LYS A 604 -12.31 20.77 6.72
N ALA A 605 -11.93 20.32 5.52
CA ALA A 605 -12.73 19.37 4.75
C ALA A 605 -12.81 18.01 5.45
N ILE A 606 -11.66 17.46 5.88
CA ILE A 606 -11.58 16.22 6.64
C ILE A 606 -12.40 16.32 7.93
N LEU A 607 -12.22 17.41 8.69
CA LEU A 607 -12.97 17.69 9.91
C LEU A 607 -14.48 17.63 9.68
N LYS A 608 -14.96 18.19 8.56
CA LYS A 608 -16.39 18.22 8.28
C LYS A 608 -16.94 16.85 7.86
N GLY A 609 -16.16 16.07 7.12
CA GLY A 609 -16.50 14.68 6.82
C GLY A 609 -16.64 13.84 8.09
N LEU A 610 -15.68 13.97 9.01
CA LEU A 610 -15.74 13.34 10.34
C LEU A 610 -16.98 13.80 11.12
N GLU A 611 -17.27 15.10 11.13
CA GLU A 611 -18.43 15.66 11.83
C GLU A 611 -19.75 15.11 11.29
N ASN A 612 -19.87 14.98 9.96
CA ASN A 612 -21.05 14.40 9.32
C ASN A 612 -21.18 12.91 9.67
N PHE A 613 -20.09 12.15 9.60
CA PHE A 613 -20.08 10.73 9.95
C PHE A 613 -20.53 10.47 11.40
N LEU A 614 -20.02 11.24 12.35
CA LEU A 614 -20.43 11.13 13.75
C LEU A 614 -21.90 11.50 13.94
N LYS A 615 -22.40 12.54 13.26
CA LYS A 615 -23.82 12.93 13.35
C LYS A 615 -24.77 11.88 12.76
N GLU A 616 -24.39 11.24 11.67
CA GLU A 616 -25.20 10.18 11.03
C GLU A 616 -25.25 8.89 11.86
N ASN A 617 -24.24 8.67 12.71
CA ASN A 617 -24.11 7.46 13.53
C ASN A 617 -24.38 7.70 15.03
N ARG A 618 -25.04 8.81 15.38
CA ARG A 618 -25.35 9.16 16.77
C ARG A 618 -26.32 8.20 17.46
#